data_AF-A0A0H3C1Q4-F1
#
_entry.id   AF-A0A0H3C1Q4-F1
#
_cell.length_a   1.000
_cell.length_b   1.000
_cell.length_c   1.000
_cell.angle_alpha   90.00
_cell.angle_beta   90.00
_cell.angle_gamma   90.00
#
_symmetry.space_group_name_H-M   'P 1'
#
loop_
_entity.id
_entity.type
_entity.pdbx_description
1 polymer ?
#
loop_
_entity_poly.entity_id
_entity_poly.type
_entity_poly.pdbx_seq_one_letter_code
_entity_poly.pdbx_strand_id
1 'polypeptide(L)'
;MKKTLLLSAAALMVASTTALTTHSVNAQSYSSRTYLKQDGTQNIRQAREAAQLKIRNLLKTYDVTDDNEYKSYYTYYLRQARAGRDVNAINHVIDELEKVLKER
;
A
#
# COMPACT_ATOMS: atom_id res chain seq x y z
N MET A 1 31.93 -38.22 37.59
CA MET A 1 30.95 -37.69 36.63
C MET A 1 29.78 -37.07 37.38
N LYS A 2 29.67 -35.74 37.40
CA LYS A 2 28.45 -35.04 37.86
C LYS A 2 28.09 -34.05 36.76
N LYS A 3 26.98 -34.34 36.09
CA LYS A 3 26.46 -33.64 34.92
C LYS A 3 25.75 -32.38 35.42
N THR A 4 26.32 -31.21 35.13
CA THR A 4 25.61 -29.94 35.28
C THR A 4 24.59 -29.82 34.16
N LEU A 5 23.32 -30.01 34.51
CA LEU A 5 22.18 -29.80 33.66
C LEU A 5 22.03 -28.31 33.40
N LEU A 6 22.30 -27.88 32.16
CA LEU A 6 21.91 -26.57 31.67
C LEU A 6 20.40 -26.60 31.41
N LEU A 7 19.61 -26.21 32.41
CA LEU A 7 18.19 -25.95 32.23
C LEU A 7 17.98 -24.49 31.80
N SER A 8 17.68 -24.36 30.51
CA SER A 8 16.84 -23.39 29.82
C SER A 8 16.05 -22.41 30.70
N ALA A 9 16.13 -21.12 30.36
CA ALA A 9 14.99 -20.32 29.90
C ALA A 9 15.35 -18.84 29.94
N ALA A 10 15.58 -18.22 28.77
CA ALA A 10 15.44 -16.78 28.64
C ALA A 10 15.05 -16.44 27.20
N ALA A 11 13.74 -16.31 27.04
CA ALA A 11 13.02 -15.48 26.10
C ALA A 11 13.48 -15.47 24.63
N LEU A 12 12.65 -16.14 23.83
CA LEU A 12 12.39 -15.87 22.43
C LEU A 12 12.13 -14.37 22.21
N MET A 13 13.18 -13.57 22.04
CA MET A 13 13.08 -12.26 21.40
C MET A 13 13.41 -12.46 19.92
N VAL A 14 12.50 -13.13 19.21
CA VAL A 14 12.36 -12.82 17.79
C VAL A 14 11.81 -11.41 17.80
N ALA A 15 12.73 -10.44 17.70
CA ALA A 15 12.40 -9.14 17.17
C ALA A 15 11.66 -9.46 15.87
N SER A 16 10.34 -9.38 15.91
CA SER A 16 9.54 -9.18 14.72
C SER A 16 10.02 -7.83 14.22
N THR A 17 11.11 -7.88 13.45
CA THR A 17 11.35 -6.96 12.36
C THR A 17 9.98 -6.74 11.79
N THR A 18 9.42 -5.58 12.06
CA THR A 18 8.41 -5.02 11.19
C THR A 18 9.04 -5.19 9.83
N ALA A 19 8.57 -6.17 9.08
CA ALA A 19 8.89 -6.32 7.69
C ALA A 19 8.34 -5.02 7.12
N LEU A 20 9.20 -4.01 7.12
CA LEU A 20 9.12 -2.89 6.23
C LEU A 20 9.29 -3.59 4.89
N THR A 21 8.19 -4.15 4.40
CA THR A 21 8.04 -4.53 3.02
C THR A 21 8.06 -3.20 2.30
N THR A 22 9.26 -2.63 2.17
CA THR A 22 9.66 -1.91 0.98
C THR A 22 9.51 -2.91 -0.13
N HIS A 23 8.26 -3.15 -0.54
CA HIS A 23 7.96 -3.64 -1.86
C HIS A 23 8.74 -2.67 -2.74
N SER A 24 9.82 -3.17 -3.33
CA SER A 24 10.60 -2.46 -4.31
C SER A 24 9.62 -2.15 -5.42
N VAL A 25 9.02 -0.96 -5.34
CA VAL A 25 8.16 -0.44 -6.38
C VAL A 25 9.11 -0.24 -7.54
N ASN A 26 9.10 -1.19 -8.47
CA ASN A 26 9.79 -1.01 -9.73
C ASN A 26 9.02 0.09 -10.47
N ALA A 27 9.42 1.33 -10.20
CA ALA A 27 8.91 2.50 -10.87
C ALA A 27 9.42 2.42 -12.31
N GLN A 28 8.65 1.75 -13.17
CA GLN A 28 8.79 1.87 -14.62
C GLN A 28 8.75 3.37 -14.90
N SER A 29 9.90 3.93 -15.26
CA SER A 29 10.16 5.36 -15.44
C SER A 29 9.29 5.91 -16.57
N TYR A 30 8.04 6.21 -16.27
CA TYR A 30 7.29 7.23 -16.98
C TYR A 30 7.60 8.54 -16.26
N SER A 31 8.40 9.38 -16.93
CA SER A 31 8.73 10.75 -16.52
C SER A 31 7.44 11.58 -16.35
N SER A 32 6.81 11.42 -15.19
CA SER A 32 5.81 12.32 -14.64
C SER A 32 6.42 12.84 -13.36
N ARG A 33 7.08 14.00 -13.44
CA ARG A 33 7.72 14.69 -12.33
C ARG A 33 6.70 14.96 -11.23
N THR A 34 6.49 13.99 -10.36
CA THR A 34 5.62 14.12 -9.19
C THR A 34 6.52 14.59 -8.05
N TYR A 35 6.80 15.89 -8.03
CA TYR A 35 7.61 16.50 -6.99
C TYR A 35 6.87 16.43 -5.66
N LEU A 36 7.22 15.47 -4.79
CA LEU A 36 6.88 15.56 -3.37
C LEU A 36 7.42 16.88 -2.83
N LYS A 37 6.67 17.57 -1.96
CA LYS A 37 7.23 18.71 -1.25
C LYS A 37 8.40 18.23 -0.37
N GLN A 38 9.35 19.13 -0.07
CA GLN A 38 10.52 18.82 0.75
C GLN A 38 10.17 18.28 2.16
N ASP A 39 8.96 18.55 2.64
CA ASP A 39 8.42 18.05 3.91
C ASP A 39 7.74 16.66 3.80
N GLY A 40 7.82 16.01 2.63
CA GLY A 40 7.17 14.72 2.36
C GLY A 40 5.65 14.81 2.17
N THR A 41 5.08 16.02 2.22
CA THR A 41 3.64 16.21 2.04
C THR A 41 3.27 16.28 0.56
N GLN A 42 2.05 15.82 0.26
CA GLN A 42 1.44 15.96 -1.05
C GLN A 42 0.36 17.03 -0.97
N ASN A 43 0.25 17.87 -2.00
CA ASN A 43 -0.97 18.64 -2.17
C ASN A 43 -2.10 17.72 -2.70
N ILE A 44 -3.35 18.18 -2.62
CA ILE A 44 -4.53 17.41 -3.03
C ILE A 44 -4.44 16.94 -4.49
N ARG A 45 -3.88 17.77 -5.39
CA ARG A 45 -3.73 17.42 -6.80
C ARG A 45 -2.79 16.22 -6.96
N GLN A 46 -1.62 16.28 -6.32
CA GLN A 46 -0.63 15.21 -6.33
C GLN A 46 -1.17 13.94 -5.68
N ALA A 47 -1.94 14.06 -4.59
CA ALA A 47 -2.58 12.92 -3.96
C ALA A 47 -3.58 12.21 -4.91
N ARG A 48 -4.35 12.97 -5.71
CA ARG A 48 -5.27 12.40 -6.71
C ARG A 48 -4.53 11.71 -7.86
N GLU A 49 -3.44 12.30 -8.33
CA GLU A 49 -2.57 11.69 -9.36
C GLU A 49 -1.91 10.40 -8.82
N ALA A 50 -1.40 10.44 -7.60
CA ALA A 50 -0.82 9.27 -6.93
C ALA A 50 -1.88 8.18 -6.67
N ALA A 51 -3.10 8.54 -6.28
CA ALA A 51 -4.20 7.61 -6.07
C ALA A 51 -4.50 6.79 -7.33
N GLN A 52 -4.45 7.42 -8.52
CA GLN A 52 -4.65 6.70 -9.77
C GLN A 52 -3.63 5.57 -9.96
N LEU A 53 -2.35 5.82 -9.66
CA LEU A 53 -1.30 4.81 -9.75
C LEU A 53 -1.45 3.73 -8.66
N LYS A 54 -1.75 4.14 -7.42
CA LYS A 54 -1.96 3.22 -6.30
C LYS A 54 -3.11 2.25 -6.57
N ILE A 55 -4.25 2.72 -7.09
CA ILE A 55 -5.39 1.87 -7.46
C ILE A 55 -4.95 0.82 -8.50
N ARG A 56 -4.28 1.24 -9.58
CA ARG A 56 -3.82 0.29 -10.62
C ARG A 56 -2.85 -0.75 -10.05
N ASN A 57 -1.95 -0.31 -9.17
CA ASN A 57 -0.99 -1.19 -8.53
C ASN A 57 -1.69 -2.20 -7.62
N LEU A 58 -2.65 -1.78 -6.79
CA LEU A 58 -3.44 -2.68 -5.95
C LEU A 58 -4.18 -3.72 -6.79
N LEU A 59 -4.90 -3.29 -7.84
CA LEU A 59 -5.60 -4.23 -8.71
C LEU A 59 -4.66 -5.25 -9.37
N LYS A 60 -3.45 -4.81 -9.75
CA LYS A 60 -2.41 -5.71 -10.26
C LYS A 60 -1.87 -6.65 -9.17
N THR A 61 -1.63 -6.15 -7.95
CA THR A 61 -1.09 -6.94 -6.83
C THR A 61 -2.05 -8.06 -6.40
N TYR A 62 -3.36 -7.82 -6.44
CA TYR A 62 -4.39 -8.81 -6.11
C TYR A 62 -4.92 -9.57 -7.34
N ASP A 63 -4.18 -9.54 -8.45
CA ASP A 63 -4.46 -10.29 -9.68
C ASP A 63 -5.89 -10.11 -10.22
N VAL A 64 -6.40 -8.88 -10.20
CA VAL A 64 -7.68 -8.53 -10.83
C VAL A 64 -7.46 -8.46 -12.34
N THR A 65 -7.66 -9.60 -12.99
CA THR A 65 -7.38 -9.82 -14.43
C THR A 65 -8.62 -9.79 -15.31
N ASP A 66 -9.82 -9.99 -14.76
CA ASP A 66 -11.05 -9.82 -15.51
C ASP A 66 -11.26 -8.34 -15.86
N ASP A 67 -11.44 -8.05 -17.16
CA ASP A 67 -11.51 -6.67 -17.67
C ASP A 67 -12.69 -5.89 -17.07
N ASN A 68 -13.83 -6.56 -16.85
CA ASN A 68 -15.02 -5.90 -16.31
C ASN A 68 -14.84 -5.59 -14.82
N GLU A 69 -14.31 -6.56 -14.07
CA GLU A 69 -13.99 -6.41 -12.66
C GLU A 69 -12.94 -5.31 -12.44
N TYR A 70 -11.84 -5.35 -13.21
CA TYR A 70 -10.81 -4.34 -13.18
C TYR A 70 -11.39 -2.95 -13.45
N LYS A 71 -12.16 -2.81 -14.53
CA LYS A 71 -12.76 -1.53 -14.92
C LYS A 71 -13.73 -1.02 -13.86
N SER A 72 -14.52 -1.91 -13.26
CA SER A 72 -15.48 -1.59 -12.20
C SER A 72 -14.76 -1.01 -10.99
N TYR A 73 -13.80 -1.75 -10.42
CA TYR A 73 -13.03 -1.29 -9.28
C TYR A 73 -12.27 0.00 -9.58
N TYR A 74 -11.51 0.02 -10.68
CA TYR A 74 -10.71 1.17 -11.05
C TYR A 74 -11.58 2.43 -11.18
N THR A 75 -12.71 2.34 -11.88
CA THR A 75 -13.60 3.49 -12.11
C THR A 75 -14.25 3.97 -10.82
N TYR A 76 -14.76 3.04 -10.01
CA TYR A 76 -15.43 3.35 -8.76
C TYR A 76 -14.49 4.06 -7.78
N TYR A 77 -13.35 3.44 -7.46
CA TYR A 77 -12.42 3.99 -6.49
C TYR A 77 -11.70 5.25 -7.00
N LEU A 78 -11.41 5.35 -8.30
CA LEU A 78 -10.84 6.58 -8.86
C LEU A 78 -11.81 7.76 -8.75
N ARG A 79 -13.11 7.53 -8.96
CA ARG A 79 -14.14 8.57 -8.81
C ARG A 79 -14.18 9.08 -7.36
N GLN A 80 -14.15 8.18 -6.39
CA GLN A 80 -14.13 8.55 -4.98
C GLN A 80 -12.87 9.31 -4.58
N ALA A 81 -11.69 8.82 -5.00
CA ALA A 81 -10.43 9.50 -4.74
C ALA A 81 -10.42 10.92 -5.33
N ARG A 82 -10.99 11.13 -6.52
CA ARG A 82 -11.13 12.47 -7.11
C ARG A 82 -12.08 13.39 -6.34
N ALA A 83 -13.10 12.82 -5.69
CA ALA A 83 -14.06 13.57 -4.87
C ALA A 83 -13.53 13.90 -3.47
N GLY A 84 -12.43 13.28 -3.03
CA GLY A 84 -11.79 13.56 -1.74
C GLY A 84 -11.43 15.05 -1.57
N ARG A 85 -11.82 15.61 -0.42
CA ARG A 85 -11.63 17.04 -0.09
C ARG A 85 -10.24 17.36 0.46
N ASP A 86 -9.53 16.35 0.93
CA ASP A 86 -8.17 16.44 1.45
C ASP A 86 -7.41 15.14 1.16
N VAL A 87 -6.13 15.12 1.51
CA VAL A 87 -5.23 13.97 1.28
C VAL A 87 -5.64 12.74 2.09
N ASN A 88 -6.17 12.92 3.30
CA ASN A 88 -6.58 11.81 4.16
C ASN A 88 -7.80 11.10 3.60
N ALA A 89 -8.79 11.86 3.11
CA ALA A 89 -9.96 11.32 2.43
C ALA A 89 -9.56 10.55 1.17
N ILE A 90 -8.54 11.02 0.43
CA ILE A 90 -8.02 10.31 -0.75
C ILE A 90 -7.35 9.00 -0.34
N ASN A 91 -6.51 9.02 0.69
CA ASN A 91 -5.83 7.82 1.17
C ASN A 91 -6.82 6.79 1.73
N HIS A 92 -7.86 7.22 2.44
CA HIS A 92 -8.89 6.31 2.96
C HIS A 92 -9.58 5.52 1.85
N VAL A 93 -9.83 6.12 0.68
CA VAL A 93 -10.38 5.41 -0.49
C VAL A 93 -9.44 4.30 -0.98
N ILE A 94 -8.12 4.51 -0.89
CA ILE A 94 -7.11 3.49 -1.25
C ILE A 94 -7.11 2.36 -0.22
N ASP A 95 -7.18 2.69 1.07
CA ASP A 95 -7.22 1.71 2.15
C ASP A 95 -8.49 0.83 2.07
N GLU A 96 -9.64 1.44 1.75
CA GLU A 96 -10.90 0.73 1.52
C GLU A 96 -10.80 -0.23 0.33
N LEU A 97 -10.21 0.20 -0.80
CA LEU A 97 -9.95 -0.70 -1.94
C LEU A 97 -9.09 -1.89 -1.52
N GLU A 98 -7.97 -1.62 -0.84
CA GLU A 98 -7.07 -2.69 -0.39
C GLU A 98 -7.79 -3.67 0.54
N LYS A 99 -8.61 -3.17 1.47
CA LYS A 99 -9.41 -4.01 2.35
C LYS A 99 -10.38 -4.89 1.57
N VAL A 100 -11.14 -4.33 0.63
CA VAL A 100 -12.07 -5.09 -0.21
C VAL A 100 -11.35 -6.16 -1.02
N LEU A 101 -10.16 -5.86 -1.56
CA LEU A 101 -9.35 -6.83 -2.30
C LEU A 101 -8.77 -7.94 -1.42
N LYS A 102 -8.47 -7.67 -0.14
CA LYS A 102 -8.03 -8.69 0.84
C LYS A 102 -9.14 -9.65 1.26
N GLU A 103 -10.39 -9.19 1.23
CA GLU A 103 -11.57 -9.95 1.65
C GLU A 103 -12.23 -10.74 0.50
N ARG A 104 -11.74 -10.56 -0.73
CA ARG A 104 -12.15 -11.27 -1.95
C ARG A 104 -11.56 -12.69 -2.00
#